data_AF-A0AA88H8R1-F1
#
_entry.id   AF-A0AA88H8R1-F1
#
_cell.length_a   1.000
_cell.length_b   1.000
_cell.length_c   1.000
_cell.angle_alpha   90.00
_cell.angle_beta   90.00
_cell.angle_gamma   90.00
#
_symmetry.space_group_name_H-M   'P 1'
#
loop_
_entity.id
_entity.type
_entity.pdbx_description
1 polymer ?
#
loop_
_entity_poly.entity_id
_entity_poly.type
_entity_poly.pdbx_seq_one_letter_code
_entity_poly.pdbx_strand_id
1 'polypeptide(L)'
;YGEAVMLPKPGKDLSKIENYRYITLLPVLGKVMERMVKKRLEAVTQQKKILKDIQCGFRKNRSAEDSLMCLKQEASYALQNGWILAAILIDIEGAFDNMLHRKMVGGLVTAGIKGQMLAFLNDYLIGRKVKVRV
;
A
#
# COMPACT_ATOMS: atom_id res chain seq x y z
N TYR A 1 -21.27 -4.01 -3.88
CA TYR A 1 -20.46 -5.18 -4.27
C TYR A 1 -19.43 -4.75 -5.31
N GLY A 2 -18.17 -5.13 -5.13
CA GLY A 2 -17.13 -4.92 -6.14
C GLY A 2 -17.03 -6.11 -7.09
N GLU A 3 -16.46 -5.89 -8.26
CA GLU A 3 -16.27 -6.91 -9.30
C GLU A 3 -14.78 -7.23 -9.44
N ALA A 4 -14.40 -8.50 -9.26
CA ALA A 4 -13.02 -8.96 -9.41
C ALA A 4 -12.73 -9.31 -10.87
N VAL A 5 -11.67 -8.73 -11.41
CA VAL A 5 -11.15 -8.99 -12.76
C VAL A 5 -9.73 -9.54 -12.65
N MET A 6 -9.43 -10.56 -13.45
CA MET A 6 -8.10 -11.18 -13.54
C MET A 6 -7.29 -10.50 -14.65
N LEU A 7 -6.13 -9.95 -14.32
CA LEU A 7 -5.19 -9.40 -15.30
C LEU A 7 -3.97 -10.31 -15.46
N PRO A 8 -3.63 -10.77 -16.69
CA PRO A 8 -2.48 -11.63 -16.90
C PRO A 8 -1.16 -10.89 -16.60
N LYS A 9 -0.23 -11.54 -15.90
CA LYS A 9 1.14 -11.05 -15.74
C LYS A 9 1.89 -11.23 -17.08
N PRO A 10 2.56 -10.20 -17.61
CA PRO A 10 3.29 -10.30 -18.88
C PRO A 10 4.37 -11.39 -18.83
N GLY A 11 4.48 -12.19 -19.90
CA GLY A 11 5.55 -13.20 -20.05
C GLY A 11 5.45 -14.39 -19.10
N LYS A 12 4.27 -14.67 -18.53
CA LYS A 12 4.03 -15.79 -17.62
C LYS A 12 3.03 -16.79 -18.19
N ASP A 13 3.14 -18.03 -17.73
CA ASP A 13 2.23 -19.12 -18.11
C ASP A 13 0.82 -18.88 -17.56
N LEU A 14 -0.14 -18.67 -18.45
CA LEU A 14 -1.52 -18.32 -18.11
C LEU A 14 -2.36 -19.53 -17.69
N SER A 15 -1.83 -20.75 -17.75
CA SER A 15 -2.50 -21.91 -17.16
C SER A 15 -2.51 -21.87 -15.63
N LYS A 16 -1.58 -21.11 -15.02
CA LYS A 16 -1.45 -21.01 -13.56
C LYS A 16 -2.15 -19.77 -13.01
N ILE A 17 -3.00 -19.99 -12.00
CA ILE A 17 -3.81 -18.94 -11.37
C ILE A 17 -2.97 -17.86 -10.68
N GLU A 18 -1.79 -18.22 -10.17
CA GLU A 18 -0.81 -17.31 -9.54
C GLU A 18 -0.22 -16.28 -10.51
N ASN A 19 -0.35 -16.52 -11.82
CA ASN A 19 0.14 -15.62 -12.86
C ASN A 19 -0.88 -14.55 -13.25
N TYR A 20 -2.00 -14.44 -12.53
CA TYR A 20 -2.95 -13.35 -12.65
C TYR A 20 -2.80 -12.35 -11.49
N ARG A 21 -3.12 -11.09 -11.75
CA ARG A 21 -3.34 -10.04 -10.75
C ARG A 21 -4.84 -9.84 -10.59
N TYR A 22 -5.34 -10.06 -9.38
CA TYR A 22 -6.74 -9.82 -9.06
C TYR A 22 -6.95 -8.35 -8.75
N ILE A 23 -7.81 -7.68 -9.52
CA ILE A 23 -8.21 -6.31 -9.23
C ILE A 23 -9.70 -6.28 -8.94
N THR A 24 -10.06 -5.70 -7.79
CA THR A 24 -11.46 -5.45 -7.45
C THR A 24 -11.87 -4.06 -7.97
N LEU A 25 -12.74 -4.04 -8.97
CA LEU A 25 -13.41 -2.85 -9.45
C LEU A 25 -14.58 -2.50 -8.54
N LEU A 26 -14.45 -1.38 -7.84
CA LEU A 26 -15.53 -0.82 -7.02
C LEU A 26 -16.57 -0.08 -7.87
N PRO A 27 -17.85 -0.08 -7.47
CA PRO A 27 -18.83 0.82 -8.02
C PRO A 27 -18.42 2.28 -7.75
N VAL A 28 -18.94 3.22 -8.54
CA VAL A 28 -18.58 4.65 -8.46
C VAL A 28 -18.70 5.18 -7.03
N LEU A 29 -19.81 4.89 -6.34
CA LEU A 29 -20.01 5.30 -4.95
C LEU A 29 -18.93 4.74 -4.00
N GLY A 30 -18.50 3.49 -4.21
CA GLY A 30 -17.41 2.90 -3.45
C GLY A 30 -16.09 3.64 -3.64
N LYS A 31 -15.76 3.99 -4.90
CA LYS A 31 -14.56 4.78 -5.23
C LYS A 31 -14.61 6.18 -4.61
N VAL A 32 -15.78 6.82 -4.58
CA VAL A 32 -15.97 8.12 -3.94
C VAL A 32 -15.71 8.02 -2.43
N MET A 33 -16.29 7.01 -1.78
CA MET A 33 -16.08 6.76 -0.35
C MET A 33 -14.61 6.49 -0.02
N GLU A 34 -13.93 5.63 -0.79
CA GLU A 34 -12.49 5.40 -0.62
C GLU A 34 -11.68 6.68 -0.76
N ARG A 35 -12.02 7.53 -1.74
CA ARG A 35 -11.30 8.80 -1.96
C ARG A 35 -11.50 9.77 -0.80
N MET A 36 -12.71 9.84 -0.24
CA MET A 36 -13.00 10.66 0.95
C MET A 36 -12.21 10.18 2.17
N VAL A 37 -12.22 8.86 2.42
CA VAL A 37 -11.51 8.26 3.56
C VAL A 37 -10.00 8.40 3.40
N LYS A 38 -9.46 8.15 2.20
CA LYS A 38 -8.05 8.37 1.87
C LYS A 38 -7.62 9.80 2.19
N LYS A 39 -8.38 10.81 1.73
CA LYS A 39 -8.04 12.22 1.99
C LYS A 39 -7.98 12.55 3.49
N ARG A 40 -8.89 11.97 4.29
CA ARG A 40 -8.90 12.14 5.76
C ARG A 40 -7.71 11.44 6.41
N LEU A 41 -7.38 10.23 5.97
CA LEU A 41 -6.22 9.48 6.44
C LEU A 41 -4.91 10.19 6.11
N GLU A 42 -4.77 10.73 4.89
CA GLU A 42 -3.60 11.53 4.48
C GLU A 42 -3.41 12.75 5.40
N ALA A 43 -4.49 13.47 5.72
CA ALA A 43 -4.42 14.61 6.64
C ALA A 43 -3.94 14.19 8.04
N VAL A 44 -4.49 13.11 8.60
CA VAL A 44 -4.09 12.61 9.93
C VAL A 44 -2.65 12.10 9.94
N THR A 45 -2.26 11.32 8.93
CA THR A 45 -0.91 10.78 8.80
C THR A 45 0.15 11.87 8.63
N GLN A 46 -0.16 12.94 7.91
CA GLN A 46 0.71 14.09 7.78
C GLN A 46 0.79 14.90 9.08
N GLN A 47 -0.36 15.22 9.70
CA GLN A 47 -0.41 16.01 10.94
C GLN A 47 0.36 15.33 12.08
N LYS A 48 0.22 14.01 12.21
CA LYS A 48 0.86 13.22 13.27
C LYS A 48 2.24 12.68 12.89
N LYS A 49 2.75 12.99 11.69
CA LYS A 49 4.02 12.46 11.16
C LYS A 49 4.14 10.93 11.31
N ILE A 50 3.05 10.21 11.01
CA ILE A 50 2.99 8.74 11.16
C ILE A 50 3.95 8.05 10.18
N LEU A 51 4.10 8.60 8.98
CA LEU A 51 4.98 8.07 7.94
C LEU A 51 6.34 8.78 7.99
N LYS A 52 7.42 8.01 8.04
CA LYS A 52 8.80 8.54 7.97
C LYS A 52 9.04 9.21 6.62
N ASP A 53 9.87 10.25 6.58
CA ASP A 53 10.12 11.02 5.36
C ASP A 53 10.80 10.22 4.23
N ILE A 54 11.54 9.18 4.58
CA ILE A 54 12.16 8.24 3.63
C ILE A 54 11.15 7.34 2.90
N GLN A 55 9.92 7.20 3.42
CA GLN A 55 8.89 6.43 2.75
C GLN A 55 8.30 7.30 1.63
N CYS A 56 8.56 6.93 0.38
CA CYS A 56 8.06 7.66 -0.79
C CYS A 56 6.85 6.98 -1.46
N GLY A 57 6.78 5.64 -1.39
CA GLY A 57 5.70 4.86 -2.00
C GLY A 57 4.31 5.25 -1.50
N PHE A 58 3.37 5.38 -2.44
CA PHE A 58 1.95 5.69 -2.19
C PHE A 58 1.68 7.00 -1.44
N ARG A 59 2.64 7.93 -1.40
CA ARG A 59 2.46 9.25 -0.77
C ARG A 59 2.26 10.36 -1.80
N LYS A 60 1.45 11.33 -1.41
CA LYS A 60 1.26 12.55 -2.19
C LYS A 60 2.59 13.31 -2.29
N ASN A 61 2.87 13.85 -3.48
CA ASN A 61 4.09 14.62 -3.78
C ASN A 61 5.40 13.86 -3.55
N ARG A 62 5.37 12.53 -3.66
CA ARG A 62 6.55 11.67 -3.63
C ARG A 62 6.51 10.68 -4.79
N SER A 63 7.67 10.33 -5.32
CA SER A 63 7.80 9.39 -6.44
C SER A 63 8.81 8.27 -6.12
N ALA A 64 8.96 7.32 -7.04
CA ALA A 64 10.01 6.31 -6.95
C ALA A 64 11.43 6.92 -7.12
N GLU A 65 11.53 8.06 -7.81
CA GLU A 65 12.79 8.78 -8.02
C GLU A 65 13.32 9.36 -6.71
N ASP A 66 12.43 9.82 -5.82
CA ASP A 66 12.81 10.27 -4.48
C ASP A 66 13.50 9.16 -3.68
N SER A 67 12.94 7.95 -3.69
CA SER A 67 13.55 6.78 -3.04
C SER A 67 14.93 6.46 -3.62
N LEU A 68 15.07 6.53 -4.94
CA LEU A 68 16.35 6.29 -5.62
C LEU A 68 17.38 7.38 -5.28
N MET A 69 16.94 8.63 -5.18
CA MET A 69 17.78 9.76 -4.79
C MET A 69 18.31 9.58 -3.37
N CYS A 70 17.47 9.16 -2.42
CA CYS A 70 17.91 8.84 -1.06
C CYS A 70 19.01 7.76 -1.07
N LEU A 71 18.80 6.64 -1.79
CA LEU A 71 19.81 5.57 -1.87
C LEU A 71 21.11 6.07 -2.52
N LYS A 72 21.02 6.88 -3.58
CA LYS A 72 22.19 7.45 -4.26
C LYS A 72 22.97 8.41 -3.36
N GLN A 73 22.28 9.18 -2.52
CA GLN A 73 22.90 10.06 -1.53
C GLN A 73 23.68 9.26 -0.50
N GLU A 74 23.09 8.22 0.09
CA GLU A 74 23.77 7.32 1.04
C GLU A 74 24.99 6.66 0.40
N ALA A 75 24.88 6.20 -0.85
CA ALA A 75 26.01 5.61 -1.57
C ALA A 75 27.14 6.60 -1.85
N SER A 76 26.78 7.83 -2.22
CA SER A 76 27.76 8.90 -2.47
C SER A 76 28.46 9.31 -1.19
N TYR A 77 27.72 9.38 -0.08
CA TYR A 77 28.27 9.68 1.25
C TYR A 77 29.23 8.58 1.73
N ALA A 78 28.86 7.30 1.61
CA ALA A 78 29.74 6.20 1.95
C ALA A 78 31.04 6.23 1.12
N LEU A 79 30.92 6.47 -0.19
CA LEU A 79 32.08 6.57 -1.10
C LEU A 79 33.04 7.70 -0.69
N GLN A 80 32.51 8.88 -0.36
CA GLN A 80 33.32 10.03 0.06
C GLN A 80 34.10 9.76 1.36
N ASN A 81 33.55 8.95 2.26
CA ASN A 81 34.18 8.59 3.52
C ASN A 81 35.04 7.31 3.42
N GLY A 82 35.18 6.71 2.24
CA GLY A 82 35.90 5.45 2.05
C GLY A 82 35.23 4.25 2.73
N TRP A 83 33.92 4.32 2.99
CA TRP A 83 33.15 3.27 3.63
C TRP A 83 32.57 2.29 2.61
N ILE A 84 32.36 1.05 3.06
CA ILE A 84 31.61 0.04 2.30
C ILE A 84 30.13 0.22 2.61
N LEU A 85 29.32 0.42 1.56
CA LEU A 85 27.86 0.41 1.67
C LEU A 85 27.33 -0.98 1.30
N ALA A 86 26.50 -1.55 2.17
CA ALA A 86 25.69 -2.73 1.87
C ALA A 86 24.21 -2.35 1.82
N ALA A 87 23.51 -2.72 0.75
CA ALA A 87 22.08 -2.50 0.60
C ALA A 87 21.32 -3.83 0.66
N ILE A 88 20.30 -3.90 1.52
CA ILE A 88 19.41 -5.06 1.63
C ILE A 88 18.07 -4.67 1.03
N LEU A 89 17.70 -5.33 -0.08
CA LEU A 89 16.43 -5.12 -0.76
C LEU A 89 15.50 -6.28 -0.43
N ILE A 90 14.35 -5.98 0.17
CA ILE A 90 13.34 -6.96 0.58
C ILE A 90 12.07 -6.69 -0.22
N ASP A 91 11.58 -7.73 -0.91
CA ASP A 91 10.28 -7.71 -1.56
C ASP A 91 9.33 -8.68 -0.85
N ILE A 92 8.08 -8.24 -0.63
CA ILE A 92 7.08 -9.03 0.08
C ILE A 92 6.15 -9.67 -0.95
N GLU A 93 6.21 -10.99 -1.04
CA GLU A 93 5.30 -11.73 -1.90
C GLU A 93 3.84 -11.54 -1.46
N GLY A 94 2.99 -11.13 -2.41
CA GLY A 94 1.55 -11.00 -2.18
C GLY A 94 1.18 -10.09 -1.02
N ALA A 95 1.85 -8.94 -0.85
CA ALA A 95 1.70 -8.08 0.34
C ALA A 95 0.25 -7.70 0.71
N PHE A 96 -0.64 -7.53 -0.29
CA PHE A 96 -2.06 -7.25 -0.06
C PHE A 96 -2.87 -8.50 0.27
N ASP A 97 -2.58 -9.62 -0.40
CA ASP A 97 -3.27 -10.90 -0.19
C ASP A 97 -2.92 -11.52 1.18
N ASN A 98 -1.69 -11.32 1.62
CA ASN A 98 -1.15 -11.83 2.89
C ASN A 98 -1.34 -10.86 4.07
N MET A 99 -2.05 -9.74 3.88
CA MET A 99 -2.23 -8.75 4.95
C MET A 99 -3.22 -9.23 6.01
N LEU A 100 -2.75 -9.38 7.25
CA LEU A 100 -3.62 -9.70 8.38
C LEU A 100 -4.45 -8.47 8.80
N HIS A 101 -5.73 -8.44 8.42
CA HIS A 101 -6.64 -7.31 8.70
C HIS A 101 -6.69 -6.92 10.19
N ARG A 102 -6.67 -7.89 11.12
CA ARG A 102 -6.63 -7.61 12.56
C ARG A 102 -5.39 -6.82 12.98
N LYS A 103 -4.21 -7.17 12.44
CA LYS A 103 -2.96 -6.44 12.72
C LYS A 103 -3.01 -5.04 12.11
N MET A 104 -3.59 -4.90 10.92
CA MET A 104 -3.72 -3.59 10.29
C MET A 104 -4.65 -2.66 11.08
N VAL A 105 -5.82 -3.14 11.50
CA VAL A 105 -6.74 -2.36 12.37
C VAL A 105 -6.07 -1.99 13.69
N GLY A 106 -5.32 -2.91 14.31
CA GLY A 106 -4.49 -2.61 15.47
C GLY A 106 -3.46 -1.50 15.22
N GLY A 107 -2.79 -1.53 14.06
CA GLY A 107 -1.87 -0.47 13.62
C GLY A 107 -2.56 0.89 13.44
N LEU A 108 -3.79 0.92 12.92
CA LEU A 108 -4.58 2.15 12.81
C LEU A 108 -4.90 2.73 14.20
N VAL A 109 -5.25 1.88 15.17
CA VAL A 109 -5.47 2.29 16.57
C VAL A 109 -4.20 2.88 17.17
N THR A 110 -3.06 2.22 17.01
CA THR A 110 -1.75 2.71 17.50
C THR A 110 -1.33 4.02 16.83
N ALA A 111 -1.68 4.22 15.56
CA ALA A 111 -1.53 5.50 14.85
C ALA A 111 -2.51 6.59 15.36
N GLY A 112 -3.39 6.25 16.31
CA GLY A 112 -4.36 7.15 16.91
C GLY A 112 -5.53 7.48 15.99
N ILE A 113 -5.84 6.62 15.02
CA ILE A 113 -7.08 6.69 14.24
C ILE A 113 -8.21 6.10 15.11
N LYS A 114 -9.28 6.87 15.27
CA LYS A 114 -10.38 6.53 16.20
C LYS A 114 -11.74 6.95 15.65
N GLY A 115 -12.80 6.55 16.36
CA GLY A 115 -14.18 6.93 16.07
C GLY A 115 -14.72 6.31 14.77
N GLN A 116 -15.60 7.03 14.08
CA GLN A 116 -16.30 6.53 12.90
C GLN A 116 -15.36 6.14 11.75
N MET A 117 -14.21 6.80 11.61
CA MET A 117 -13.24 6.45 10.58
C MET A 117 -12.62 5.07 10.83
N LEU A 118 -12.29 4.76 12.08
CA LEU A 118 -11.78 3.44 12.44
C LEU A 118 -12.86 2.36 12.27
N ALA A 119 -14.09 2.65 12.72
CA ALA A 119 -15.22 1.74 12.56
C ALA A 119 -15.49 1.43 11.09
N PHE A 120 -15.50 2.45 10.23
CA PHE A 120 -15.64 2.29 8.79
C PHE A 120 -14.51 1.45 8.20
N LEU A 121 -13.25 1.73 8.55
CA LEU A 121 -12.11 0.95 8.02
C LEU A 121 -12.17 -0.51 8.46
N ASN A 122 -12.53 -0.78 9.70
CA ASN A 122 -12.68 -2.13 10.21
C ASN A 122 -13.79 -2.91 9.46
N ASP A 123 -14.95 -2.29 9.27
CA ASP A 123 -16.05 -2.87 8.48
C ASP A 123 -15.66 -3.06 7.00
N TYR A 124 -14.96 -2.10 6.43
CA TYR A 124 -14.53 -2.11 5.03
C TYR A 124 -13.61 -3.29 4.68
N LEU A 125 -12.80 -3.74 5.64
CA LEU A 125 -11.79 -4.78 5.47
C LEU A 125 -12.33 -6.19 5.78
N ILE A 126 -13.32 -6.31 6.66
CA ILE A 126 -13.79 -7.60 7.16
C ILE A 126 -15.02 -8.06 6.38
N GLY A 127 -15.08 -9.34 6.02
CA GLY A 127 -16.29 -9.95 5.44
C GLY A 127 -16.65 -9.47 4.04
N ARG A 128 -15.74 -8.79 3.34
CA ARG A 128 -15.98 -8.26 2.01
C ARG A 128 -16.19 -9.37 0.99
N LYS A 129 -17.32 -9.30 0.28
CA LYS A 129 -17.64 -10.18 -0.85
C LYS A 129 -17.46 -9.44 -2.17
N VAL A 130 -16.86 -10.13 -3.14
CA VAL A 130 -16.68 -9.65 -4.52
C VAL A 130 -17.33 -10.62 -5.48
N LYS A 131 -17.87 -10.11 -6.58
CA LYS A 131 -18.36 -10.94 -7.69
C LYS A 131 -17.21 -11.11 -8.68
N VAL A 132 -16.88 -12.33 -9.07
CA VAL A 132 -15.86 -12.57 -10.10
C VAL A 132 -16.50 -12.35 -11.47
N ARG A 133 -15.89 -11.51 -12.31
CA ARG A 133 -16.21 -11.44 -13.74
C ARG A 133 -15.43 -12.55 -14.42
N VAL A 134 -16.16 -13.55 -14.91
CA VAL A 134 -15.64 -14.63 -15.77
C VAL A 134 -15.52 -14.10 -17.19
#